data_AF-A0A7C1E5K0-F1
#
_entry.id   AF-A0A7C1E5K0-F1
#
_cell.length_a   1.000
_cell.length_b   1.000
_cell.length_c   1.000
_cell.angle_alpha   90.00
_cell.angle_beta   90.00
_cell.angle_gamma   90.00
#
_symmetry.space_group_name_H-M   'P 1'
#
loop_
_entity.id
_entity.type
_entity.pdbx_description
1 polymer ?
#
loop_
_entity_poly.entity_id
_entity_poly.type
_entity_poly.pdbx_seq_one_letter_code
_entity_poly.pdbx_strand_id
1 'polypeptide(L)'
;MTTKMNKGLIGITLAFIMVASIFAAIAPSTTAEVESQGLLTQGKSGPSVVPGIVGYSVPFEIFVANPVQNASAGDWTGDVYEVPPGFDENDRQNKVGWIKLTATPITLSQGGPLQSYGYDYALTQADVDAGGVLNKMAALGKHEDGTWTNGTGQHFVSIVPLTPPEFEFEWEAIGCLEVEFDPSYTAEGTTIVNHTWTFGDGTTAGPIAGPPVAITHTYATCGVKSVTLSGWADNGLSGAFTDLIYVDCGPTAVAKRSPSCFDAGGT
;
A
#
# COMPACT_ATOMS: atom_id res chain seq x y z
N MET A 1 -15.57 14.11 45.52
CA MET A 1 -15.12 15.12 44.53
C MET A 1 -13.66 14.79 44.27
N THR A 2 -13.42 13.84 43.38
CA THR A 2 -12.13 13.16 43.27
C THR A 2 -11.56 13.46 41.90
N THR A 3 -10.35 13.98 41.93
CA THR A 3 -9.63 14.71 40.91
C THR A 3 -9.40 13.90 39.64
N LYS A 4 -9.83 14.43 38.49
CA LYS A 4 -9.42 13.95 37.16
C LYS A 4 -7.90 14.08 37.04
N MET A 5 -7.20 12.96 36.95
CA MET A 5 -5.81 12.92 36.53
C MET A 5 -5.76 12.97 35.00
N ASN A 6 -5.47 14.16 34.46
CA ASN A 6 -4.96 14.34 33.11
C ASN A 6 -3.64 13.58 32.99
N LYS A 7 -3.58 12.54 32.16
CA LYS A 7 -2.31 11.94 31.73
C LYS A 7 -1.99 12.46 30.34
N GLY A 8 -0.87 13.16 30.27
CA GLY A 8 -0.36 13.80 29.08
C GLY A 8 -0.04 12.77 27.99
N LEU A 9 -0.53 13.07 26.80
CA LEU A 9 -0.17 12.44 25.55
C LEU A 9 1.32 12.71 25.30
N ILE A 10 2.19 11.72 25.54
CA ILE A 10 3.58 11.76 25.09
C ILE A 10 3.52 11.41 23.60
N GLY A 11 3.34 12.45 22.77
CA GLY A 11 3.46 12.33 21.32
C GLY A 11 4.88 11.94 20.95
N ILE A 12 5.06 10.69 20.51
CA ILE A 12 6.28 10.27 19.84
C ILE A 12 6.30 11.00 18.50
N THR A 13 7.13 12.04 18.42
CA THR A 13 7.37 12.77 17.17
C THR A 13 8.17 11.85 16.25
N LEU A 14 7.47 11.12 15.37
CA LEU A 14 8.11 10.44 14.24
C LEU A 14 8.68 11.52 13.30
N ALA A 15 10.00 11.60 13.24
CA ALA A 15 10.70 12.45 12.30
C ALA A 15 10.56 11.87 10.89
N PHE A 16 9.53 12.32 10.16
CA PHE A 16 9.50 12.19 8.70
C PHE A 16 10.63 13.07 8.14
N ILE A 17 11.71 12.43 7.69
CA ILE A 17 12.72 13.06 6.85
C ILE A 17 12.03 13.39 5.53
N MET A 18 11.53 14.62 5.39
CA MET A 18 11.16 15.18 4.10
C MET A 18 12.44 15.34 3.27
N VAL A 19 12.77 14.31 2.49
CA VAL A 19 13.62 14.49 1.32
C VAL A 19 12.79 15.32 0.35
N ALA A 20 13.09 16.61 0.27
CA ALA A 20 12.54 17.52 -0.72
C ALA A 20 13.05 17.11 -2.11
N SER A 21 12.41 16.09 -2.70
CA SER A 21 12.57 15.79 -4.11
C SER A 21 11.87 16.90 -4.88
N ILE A 22 12.69 17.77 -5.48
CA ILE A 22 12.24 18.78 -6.44
C ILE A 22 11.77 18.02 -7.68
N PHE A 23 10.55 17.49 -7.64
CA PHE A 23 9.85 17.10 -8.85
C PHE A 23 9.32 18.38 -9.47
N ALA A 24 9.84 18.74 -10.64
CA ALA A 24 9.13 19.64 -11.53
C ALA A 24 7.71 19.06 -11.68
N ALA A 25 6.72 19.78 -11.17
CA ALA A 25 5.32 19.40 -11.28
C ALA A 25 4.92 19.41 -12.76
N ILE A 26 5.12 18.28 -13.42
CA ILE A 26 4.41 17.96 -14.65
C ILE A 26 3.03 17.54 -14.17
N ALA A 27 2.05 18.42 -14.38
CA ALA A 27 0.66 18.13 -14.08
C ALA A 27 0.27 16.79 -14.76
N PRO A 28 -0.39 15.85 -14.06
CA PRO A 28 -0.87 14.64 -14.68
C PRO A 28 -1.90 15.02 -15.75
N SER A 29 -1.58 14.78 -17.03
CA SER A 29 -2.55 14.89 -18.11
C SER A 29 -3.52 13.71 -18.00
N THR A 30 -4.74 13.97 -17.53
CA THR A 30 -5.82 12.97 -17.34
C THR A 30 -6.51 12.59 -18.65
N THR A 31 -5.82 12.68 -19.77
CA THR A 31 -6.37 12.40 -21.09
C THR A 31 -5.28 11.67 -21.85
N ALA A 32 -5.61 10.52 -22.43
CA ALA A 32 -4.75 9.84 -23.40
C ALA A 32 -4.14 10.91 -24.31
N GLU A 33 -2.83 11.10 -24.20
CA GLU A 33 -2.15 12.06 -25.05
C GLU A 33 -2.00 11.39 -26.41
N VAL A 34 -3.09 11.42 -27.17
CA VAL A 34 -3.08 11.18 -28.61
C VAL A 34 -2.37 12.39 -29.20
N GLU A 35 -1.05 12.41 -29.12
CA GLU A 35 -0.25 13.33 -29.92
C GLU A 35 -0.33 12.85 -31.36
N SER A 36 -1.29 13.39 -32.12
CA SER A 36 -1.31 13.23 -33.57
C SER A 36 -0.15 14.01 -34.19
N GLN A 37 1.07 13.50 -34.04
CA GLN A 37 2.22 13.96 -34.81
C GLN A 37 2.13 13.39 -36.23
N GLY A 38 1.10 13.79 -36.97
CA GLY A 38 0.89 13.50 -38.38
C GLY A 38 0.58 12.04 -38.70
N LEU A 39 -0.48 11.78 -39.46
CA LEU A 39 -0.77 10.55 -40.21
C LEU A 39 -0.95 9.22 -39.44
N LEU A 40 -0.40 9.07 -38.23
CA LEU A 40 -0.56 7.92 -37.35
C LEU A 40 -1.41 8.32 -36.14
N THR A 41 -2.29 7.41 -35.70
CA THR A 41 -2.94 7.47 -34.39
C THR A 41 -2.28 6.44 -33.51
N GLN A 42 -1.74 6.86 -32.37
CA GLN A 42 -1.09 5.98 -31.43
C GLN A 42 -1.40 6.42 -30.00
N GLY A 43 -1.24 5.49 -29.06
CA GLY A 43 -1.37 5.82 -27.66
C GLY A 43 -1.16 4.63 -26.76
N LYS A 44 -1.24 4.91 -25.47
CA LYS A 44 -1.14 3.94 -24.40
C LYS A 44 -2.25 4.22 -23.40
N SER A 45 -2.82 3.18 -22.86
CA SER A 45 -3.83 3.23 -21.81
C SER A 45 -3.52 2.18 -20.75
N GLY A 46 -4.16 2.33 -19.59
CA GLY A 46 -4.04 1.43 -18.46
C GLY A 46 -4.89 1.93 -17.29
N PRO A 47 -4.81 1.28 -16.12
CA PRO A 47 -5.40 1.81 -14.89
C PRO A 47 -4.87 3.21 -14.59
N SER A 48 -5.70 4.08 -14.02
CA SER A 48 -5.24 5.40 -13.55
C SER A 48 -4.63 5.34 -12.15
N VAL A 49 -5.02 4.34 -11.35
CA VAL A 49 -4.61 4.16 -9.96
C VAL A 49 -4.40 2.66 -9.69
N VAL A 50 -3.31 2.33 -9.01
CA VAL A 50 -2.99 0.95 -8.56
C VAL A 50 -2.45 0.98 -7.12
N PRO A 51 -2.52 -0.14 -6.36
CA PRO A 51 -1.93 -0.21 -5.03
C PRO A 51 -0.39 -0.21 -5.08
N GLY A 52 0.24 0.41 -4.08
CA GLY A 52 1.69 0.47 -3.90
C GLY A 52 2.30 -0.83 -3.38
N ILE A 53 2.23 -1.89 -4.18
CA ILE A 53 2.81 -3.20 -3.87
C ILE A 53 3.94 -3.47 -4.87
N VAL A 54 5.15 -3.74 -4.37
CA VAL A 54 6.26 -4.18 -5.23
C VAL A 54 5.91 -5.49 -5.92
N GLY A 55 6.12 -5.55 -7.23
CA GLY A 55 5.74 -6.68 -8.07
C GLY A 55 4.28 -6.68 -8.52
N TYR A 56 3.46 -5.69 -8.13
CA TYR A 56 2.12 -5.54 -8.69
C TYR A 56 2.19 -5.38 -10.21
N SER A 57 1.43 -6.21 -10.93
CA SER A 57 1.39 -6.21 -12.38
C SER A 57 0.41 -5.16 -12.88
N VAL A 58 0.92 -4.09 -13.48
CA VAL A 58 0.13 -3.02 -14.11
C VAL A 58 -0.08 -3.38 -15.59
N PRO A 59 -1.31 -3.71 -16.02
CA PRO A 59 -1.58 -4.00 -17.42
C PRO A 59 -1.71 -2.71 -18.21
N PHE A 60 -0.91 -2.58 -19.26
CA PHE A 60 -1.02 -1.50 -20.25
C PHE A 60 -1.51 -2.05 -21.58
N GLU A 61 -2.35 -1.27 -22.25
CA GLU A 61 -2.72 -1.49 -23.64
C GLU A 61 -2.07 -0.39 -24.49
N ILE A 62 -1.33 -0.80 -25.51
CA ILE A 62 -0.73 0.09 -26.49
C ILE A 62 -1.47 -0.09 -27.80
N PHE A 63 -1.78 0.99 -28.49
CA PHE A 63 -2.48 0.94 -29.74
C PHE A 63 -1.86 1.80 -30.82
N VAL A 64 -1.98 1.33 -32.05
CA VAL A 64 -1.55 2.03 -33.27
C VAL A 64 -2.57 1.84 -34.38
N ALA A 65 -2.79 2.89 -35.17
CA ALA A 65 -3.65 2.88 -36.34
C ALA A 65 -3.15 3.89 -37.38
N ASN A 66 -3.39 3.60 -38.66
CA ASN A 66 -3.12 4.52 -39.77
C ASN A 66 -4.46 5.14 -40.25
N PRO A 67 -4.92 6.25 -39.67
CA PRO A 67 -6.17 6.90 -40.09
C PRO A 67 -6.08 7.46 -41.52
N VAL A 68 -7.23 7.69 -42.15
CA VAL A 68 -7.32 8.35 -43.47
C VAL A 68 -7.10 9.86 -43.31
N GLN A 69 -5.87 10.30 -43.03
CA GLN A 69 -5.52 11.71 -42.89
C GLN A 69 -4.86 12.31 -44.16
N ASN A 70 -4.14 11.50 -44.94
CA ASN A 70 -3.59 11.89 -46.25
C ASN A 70 -3.65 10.70 -47.22
N ALA A 71 -4.62 10.72 -48.15
CA ALA A 71 -4.85 9.63 -49.09
C ALA A 71 -3.64 9.30 -49.99
N SER A 72 -2.67 10.21 -50.13
CA SER A 72 -1.47 9.98 -50.95
C SER A 72 -0.33 9.29 -50.22
N ALA A 73 -0.37 9.21 -48.88
CA ALA A 73 0.69 8.58 -48.10
C ALA A 73 0.67 7.04 -48.23
N GLY A 74 -0.53 6.46 -48.30
CA GLY A 74 -0.70 5.01 -48.36
C GLY A 74 -0.51 4.32 -47.01
N ASP A 75 -0.25 3.01 -47.07
CA ASP A 75 -0.10 2.16 -45.90
C ASP A 75 1.15 2.53 -45.08
N TRP A 76 1.09 2.38 -43.76
CA TRP A 76 2.23 2.60 -42.88
C TRP A 76 2.90 1.27 -42.55
N THR A 77 4.22 1.18 -42.68
CA THR A 77 4.99 0.00 -42.26
C THR A 77 6.05 0.38 -41.23
N GLY A 78 6.06 -0.32 -40.09
CA GLY A 78 6.99 0.00 -39.00
C GLY A 78 6.92 -0.96 -37.82
N ASP A 79 7.66 -0.60 -36.77
CA ASP A 79 7.75 -1.36 -35.53
C ASP A 79 7.09 -0.59 -34.38
N VAL A 80 6.48 -1.33 -33.45
CA VAL A 80 5.91 -0.79 -32.20
C VAL A 80 6.76 -1.25 -31.02
N TYR A 81 7.02 -0.31 -30.10
CA TYR A 81 7.87 -0.48 -28.94
C TYR A 81 7.14 -0.03 -27.68
N GLU A 82 7.32 -0.79 -26.61
CA GLU A 82 7.13 -0.37 -25.24
C GLU A 82 8.38 0.39 -24.76
N VAL A 83 8.17 1.47 -24.03
CA VAL A 83 9.24 2.27 -23.41
C VAL A 83 8.97 2.31 -21.90
N PRO A 84 9.59 1.40 -21.13
CA PRO A 84 9.33 1.28 -19.70
C PRO A 84 9.66 2.57 -18.91
N PRO A 85 9.13 2.72 -17.69
CA PRO A 85 9.47 3.82 -16.81
C PRO A 85 10.98 4.03 -16.67
N GLY A 86 11.43 5.28 -16.69
CA GLY A 86 12.83 5.66 -16.59
C GLY A 86 13.61 5.72 -17.92
N PHE A 87 13.01 5.29 -19.04
CA PHE A 87 13.61 5.41 -20.37
C PHE A 87 12.99 6.56 -21.19
N ASP A 88 13.78 7.12 -22.11
CA ASP A 88 13.38 8.21 -23.00
C ASP A 88 12.84 7.66 -24.33
N GLU A 89 11.59 8.01 -24.65
CA GLU A 89 10.87 7.70 -25.88
C GLU A 89 11.42 8.44 -27.12
N ASN A 90 12.31 9.42 -26.90
CA ASN A 90 12.97 10.17 -27.96
C ASN A 90 14.33 9.59 -28.37
N ASP A 91 14.87 8.59 -27.64
CA ASP A 91 16.10 7.85 -28.01
C ASP A 91 15.85 6.85 -29.15
N ARG A 92 15.30 7.35 -30.28
CA ARG A 92 14.88 6.53 -31.43
C ARG A 92 16.05 5.84 -32.16
N GLN A 93 17.28 6.30 -31.91
CA GLN A 93 18.49 5.76 -32.54
C GLN A 93 19.04 4.56 -31.76
N ASN A 94 19.21 4.69 -30.44
CA ASN A 94 19.82 3.63 -29.63
C ASN A 94 18.77 2.75 -28.95
N LYS A 95 17.56 3.28 -28.72
CA LYS A 95 16.40 2.58 -28.15
C LYS A 95 16.75 1.89 -26.82
N VAL A 96 17.52 2.58 -25.97
CA VAL A 96 18.02 1.99 -24.73
C VAL A 96 16.86 1.61 -23.82
N GLY A 97 16.81 0.33 -23.43
CA GLY A 97 15.77 -0.20 -22.53
C GLY A 97 14.39 -0.37 -23.16
N TRP A 98 14.23 -0.06 -24.45
CA TRP A 98 12.95 -0.26 -25.14
C TRP A 98 12.70 -1.74 -25.42
N ILE A 99 11.44 -2.13 -25.42
CA ILE A 99 11.00 -3.49 -25.71
C ILE A 99 10.20 -3.48 -27.01
N LYS A 100 10.70 -4.18 -28.03
CA LYS A 100 10.00 -4.30 -29.31
C LYS A 100 8.84 -5.29 -29.18
N LEU A 101 7.62 -4.84 -29.47
CA LEU A 101 6.39 -5.62 -29.33
C LEU A 101 5.98 -6.39 -30.58
N THR A 102 6.62 -6.06 -31.70
CA THR A 102 6.36 -6.63 -33.02
C THR A 102 7.50 -7.56 -33.40
N ALA A 103 7.20 -8.80 -33.82
CA ALA A 103 8.25 -9.74 -34.23
C ALA A 103 8.93 -9.30 -35.54
N THR A 104 8.14 -8.76 -36.46
CA THR A 104 8.56 -8.14 -37.72
C THR A 104 7.81 -6.81 -37.88
N PRO A 105 8.28 -5.90 -38.72
CA PRO A 105 7.51 -4.71 -39.05
C PRO A 105 6.10 -5.08 -39.49
N ILE A 106 5.11 -4.36 -38.95
CA ILE A 106 3.69 -4.52 -39.31
C ILE A 106 3.34 -3.53 -40.40
N THR A 107 2.31 -3.85 -41.19
CA THR A 107 1.70 -2.91 -42.13
C THR A 107 0.30 -2.56 -41.65
N LEU A 108 0.03 -1.27 -41.50
CA LEU A 108 -1.26 -0.72 -41.13
C LEU A 108 -1.89 -0.08 -42.37
N SER A 109 -2.93 -0.73 -42.90
CA SER A 109 -3.63 -0.18 -44.05
C SER A 109 -4.35 1.11 -43.71
N GLN A 110 -4.41 2.01 -44.68
CA GLN A 110 -5.06 3.30 -44.47
C GLN A 110 -6.55 3.14 -44.15
N GLY A 111 -7.01 3.74 -43.04
CA GLY A 111 -8.37 3.54 -42.54
C GLY A 111 -8.66 2.13 -42.03
N GLY A 112 -7.62 1.30 -41.91
CA GLY A 112 -7.70 -0.04 -41.35
C GLY A 112 -8.01 -0.02 -39.85
N PRO A 113 -8.31 -1.20 -39.28
CA PRO A 113 -8.55 -1.31 -37.85
C PRO A 113 -7.31 -0.94 -37.05
N LEU A 114 -7.55 -0.44 -35.84
CA LEU A 114 -6.51 -0.23 -34.85
C LEU A 114 -5.94 -1.59 -34.38
N GLN A 115 -4.63 -1.65 -34.20
CA GLN A 115 -3.93 -2.80 -33.61
C GLN A 115 -3.56 -2.50 -32.16
N SER A 116 -3.77 -3.46 -31.29
CA SER A 116 -3.46 -3.38 -29.85
C SER A 116 -2.39 -4.38 -29.43
N TYR A 117 -1.57 -4.00 -28.45
CA TYR A 117 -0.57 -4.82 -27.79
C TYR A 117 -0.71 -4.68 -26.27
N GLY A 118 -0.71 -5.80 -25.56
CA GLY A 118 -0.67 -5.81 -24.10
C GLY A 118 0.77 -5.82 -23.59
N TYR A 119 1.02 -5.08 -22.52
CA TYR A 119 2.27 -5.16 -21.77
C TYR A 119 2.01 -5.05 -20.26
N ASP A 120 2.49 -6.03 -19.52
CA ASP A 120 2.41 -6.07 -18.06
C ASP A 120 3.71 -5.53 -17.44
N TYR A 121 3.62 -4.44 -16.70
CA TYR A 121 4.74 -3.85 -15.98
C TYR A 121 4.66 -4.18 -14.49
N ALA A 122 5.68 -4.84 -13.94
CA ALA A 122 5.76 -5.10 -12.51
C ALA A 122 6.37 -3.91 -11.77
N LEU A 123 5.65 -3.35 -10.79
CA LEU A 123 6.14 -2.21 -10.00
C LEU A 123 7.44 -2.54 -9.26
N THR A 124 8.40 -1.64 -9.31
CA THR A 124 9.63 -1.69 -8.51
C THR A 124 9.48 -0.94 -7.19
N GLN A 125 10.43 -1.10 -6.27
CA GLN A 125 10.45 -0.29 -5.04
C GLN A 125 10.57 1.21 -5.35
N ALA A 126 11.37 1.58 -6.36
CA ALA A 126 11.53 2.98 -6.75
C ALA A 126 10.22 3.60 -7.27
N ASP A 127 9.40 2.81 -7.96
CA ASP A 127 8.08 3.25 -8.44
C ASP A 127 7.11 3.52 -7.28
N VAL A 128 7.07 2.60 -6.31
CA VAL A 128 6.25 2.75 -5.10
C VAL A 128 6.70 3.98 -4.29
N ASP A 129 8.00 4.17 -4.13
CA ASP A 129 8.58 5.33 -3.44
C ASP A 129 8.30 6.65 -4.19
N ALA A 130 8.26 6.61 -5.52
CA ALA A 130 7.91 7.76 -6.36
C ALA A 130 6.40 8.08 -6.35
N GLY A 131 5.55 7.15 -5.92
CA GLY A 131 4.09 7.33 -5.87
C GLY A 131 3.41 7.30 -7.24
N GLY A 132 4.09 6.86 -8.29
CA GLY A 132 3.51 6.74 -9.62
C GLY A 132 4.51 6.31 -10.69
N VAL A 133 3.99 5.84 -11.82
CA VAL A 133 4.78 5.46 -13.00
C VAL A 133 4.25 6.14 -14.24
N LEU A 134 5.16 6.75 -15.01
CA LEU A 134 4.87 7.20 -16.37
C LEU A 134 5.43 6.15 -17.33
N ASN A 135 4.55 5.40 -17.97
CA ASN A 135 4.93 4.40 -18.94
C ASN A 135 4.58 4.91 -20.35
N LYS A 136 5.44 4.62 -21.33
CA LYS A 136 5.44 5.24 -22.64
C LYS A 136 5.52 4.20 -23.76
N MET A 137 5.28 4.64 -24.99
CA MET A 137 5.39 3.83 -26.20
C MET A 137 6.03 4.63 -27.33
N ALA A 138 6.60 3.91 -28.30
CA ALA A 138 7.04 4.49 -29.57
C ALA A 138 6.64 3.60 -30.76
N ALA A 139 6.13 4.21 -31.83
CA ALA A 139 5.82 3.57 -33.10
C ALA A 139 6.69 4.24 -34.17
N LEU A 140 7.57 3.47 -34.82
CA LEU A 140 8.57 4.00 -35.75
C LEU A 140 8.42 3.34 -37.11
N GLY A 141 8.15 4.12 -38.14
CA GLY A 141 7.85 3.57 -39.46
C GLY A 141 7.69 4.61 -40.56
N LYS A 142 7.31 4.12 -41.72
CA LYS A 142 7.29 4.88 -42.96
C LYS A 142 6.08 4.50 -43.79
N HIS A 143 5.52 5.47 -44.48
CA HIS A 143 4.44 5.26 -45.44
C HIS A 143 4.96 4.77 -46.80
N GLU A 144 4.09 4.19 -47.61
CA GLU A 144 4.39 3.74 -48.98
C GLU A 144 5.02 4.83 -49.85
N ASP A 145 4.58 6.09 -49.67
CA ASP A 145 5.08 7.26 -50.40
C ASP A 145 6.54 7.63 -50.13
N GLY A 146 7.16 7.06 -49.08
CA GLY A 146 8.51 7.45 -48.70
C GLY A 146 8.61 8.13 -47.33
N THR A 147 7.51 8.63 -46.79
CA THR A 147 7.49 9.58 -45.68
C THR A 147 7.61 8.88 -44.33
N TRP A 148 8.57 9.31 -43.51
CA TRP A 148 8.70 8.81 -42.14
C TRP A 148 7.63 9.42 -41.25
N THR A 149 6.91 8.55 -40.55
CA THR A 149 5.92 8.94 -39.55
C THR A 149 6.17 8.12 -38.29
N ASN A 150 6.58 8.83 -37.24
CA ASN A 150 6.86 8.25 -35.93
C ASN A 150 5.86 8.83 -34.93
N GLY A 151 5.37 7.99 -34.03
CA GLY A 151 4.46 8.37 -32.97
C GLY A 151 4.98 7.96 -31.60
N THR A 152 4.77 8.81 -30.61
CA THR A 152 4.96 8.49 -29.18
C THR A 152 3.63 8.62 -28.47
N GLY A 153 3.51 7.95 -27.33
CA GLY A 153 2.33 8.00 -26.47
C GLY A 153 2.72 7.61 -25.06
N GLN A 154 1.95 8.04 -24.07
CA GLN A 154 2.24 7.78 -22.67
C GLN A 154 0.97 7.64 -21.84
N HIS A 155 1.11 6.95 -20.72
CA HIS A 155 0.07 6.81 -19.71
C HIS A 155 0.68 6.89 -18.32
N PHE A 156 0.16 7.78 -17.49
CA PHE A 156 0.57 7.90 -16.09
C PHE A 156 -0.35 7.09 -15.19
N VAL A 157 0.23 6.35 -14.26
CA VAL A 157 -0.47 5.60 -13.23
C VAL A 157 -0.07 6.14 -11.88
N SER A 158 -1.05 6.58 -11.09
CA SER A 158 -0.83 6.95 -9.70
C SER A 158 -0.73 5.69 -8.84
N ILE A 159 0.26 5.65 -7.95
CA ILE A 159 0.44 4.54 -7.01
C ILE A 159 0.02 5.02 -5.63
N VAL A 160 -0.99 4.36 -5.06
CA VAL A 160 -1.51 4.71 -3.74
C VAL A 160 -0.83 3.82 -2.69
N PRO A 161 -0.11 4.41 -1.72
CA PRO A 161 0.50 3.62 -0.65
C PRO A 161 -0.59 2.94 0.17
N LEU A 162 -0.33 1.69 0.56
CA LEU A 162 -1.22 0.95 1.44
C LEU A 162 -0.99 1.38 2.89
N THR A 163 -2.09 1.55 3.64
CA THR A 163 -2.04 1.82 5.07
C THR A 163 -2.08 0.50 5.84
N PRO A 164 -1.20 0.31 6.85
CA PRO A 164 -1.32 -0.82 7.77
C PRO A 164 -2.65 -0.77 8.53
N PRO A 165 -3.18 -1.91 8.97
CA PRO A 165 -4.31 -1.89 9.89
C PRO A 165 -3.90 -1.26 11.22
N GLU A 166 -4.79 -0.47 11.80
CA GLU A 166 -4.64 0.05 13.16
C GLU A 166 -5.46 -0.82 14.12
N PHE A 167 -4.88 -1.16 15.25
CA PHE A 167 -5.55 -1.91 16.31
C PHE A 167 -5.59 -1.06 17.57
N GLU A 168 -6.63 -1.24 18.37
CA GLU A 168 -6.72 -0.73 19.73
C GLU A 168 -7.50 -1.74 20.58
N PHE A 169 -7.49 -1.56 21.89
CA PHE A 169 -8.42 -2.25 22.77
C PHE A 169 -8.71 -1.44 24.03
N GLU A 170 -9.92 -1.62 24.54
CA GLU A 170 -10.26 -1.28 25.92
C GLU A 170 -10.24 -2.56 26.77
N TRP A 171 -10.16 -2.40 28.08
CA TRP A 171 -10.15 -3.53 29.01
C TRP A 171 -10.90 -3.22 30.29
N GLU A 172 -11.51 -4.26 30.87
CA GLU A 172 -12.20 -4.19 32.14
C GLU A 172 -11.86 -5.41 33.01
N ALA A 173 -11.61 -5.18 34.29
CA ALA A 173 -11.45 -6.27 35.25
C ALA A 173 -12.83 -6.85 35.60
N ILE A 174 -13.06 -8.11 35.25
CA ILE A 174 -14.32 -8.83 35.51
C ILE A 174 -14.22 -9.82 36.68
N GLY A 175 -13.01 -10.04 37.20
CA GLY A 175 -12.72 -10.85 38.38
C GLY A 175 -11.36 -10.50 39.01
N CYS A 176 -10.96 -11.20 40.08
CA CYS A 176 -9.72 -10.88 40.82
C CYS A 176 -8.45 -10.93 39.96
N LEU A 177 -8.40 -11.85 39.00
CA LEU A 177 -7.28 -12.00 38.06
C LEU A 177 -7.79 -12.15 36.62
N GLU A 178 -9.06 -11.86 36.38
CA GLU A 178 -9.73 -12.08 35.11
C GLU A 178 -10.06 -10.73 34.48
N VAL A 179 -9.61 -10.55 33.25
CA VAL A 179 -9.75 -9.30 32.49
C VAL A 179 -10.41 -9.62 31.15
N GLU A 180 -11.42 -8.83 30.79
CA GLU A 180 -12.01 -8.80 29.46
C GLU A 180 -11.33 -7.72 28.63
N PHE A 181 -11.01 -8.04 27.37
CA PHE A 181 -10.45 -7.12 26.40
C PHE A 181 -11.45 -6.93 25.25
N ASP A 182 -11.83 -5.69 24.98
CA ASP A 182 -12.72 -5.32 23.88
C ASP A 182 -11.93 -4.60 22.79
N PRO A 183 -11.62 -5.26 21.66
CA PRO A 183 -10.79 -4.68 20.61
C PRO A 183 -11.56 -3.77 19.67
N SER A 184 -10.86 -2.78 19.12
CA SER A 184 -11.30 -2.02 17.94
C SER A 184 -10.18 -2.00 16.90
N TYR A 185 -10.53 -1.69 15.65
CA TYR A 185 -9.54 -1.64 14.56
C TYR A 185 -10.02 -0.75 13.41
N THR A 186 -9.06 -0.27 12.61
CA THR A 186 -9.29 0.32 11.28
C THR A 186 -8.47 -0.44 10.24
N ALA A 187 -9.03 -0.61 9.04
CA ALA A 187 -8.42 -1.37 7.95
C ALA A 187 -8.85 -0.78 6.60
N GLU A 188 -8.44 0.45 6.31
CA GLU A 188 -8.85 1.13 5.07
C GLU A 188 -8.25 0.44 3.83
N GLY A 189 -9.10 0.09 2.87
CA GLY A 189 -8.67 -0.53 1.61
C GLY A 189 -8.12 -1.95 1.73
N THR A 190 -8.32 -2.62 2.87
CA THR A 190 -7.82 -3.96 3.17
C THR A 190 -8.75 -4.69 4.14
N THR A 191 -8.55 -5.99 4.36
CA THR A 191 -9.31 -6.76 5.36
C THR A 191 -8.38 -7.49 6.32
N ILE A 192 -8.76 -7.58 7.61
CA ILE A 192 -7.97 -8.32 8.61
C ILE A 192 -8.09 -9.82 8.35
N VAL A 193 -6.96 -10.48 8.11
CA VAL A 193 -6.85 -11.93 7.88
C VAL A 193 -6.73 -12.68 9.20
N ASN A 194 -5.96 -12.15 10.14
CA ASN A 194 -5.80 -12.74 11.45
C ASN A 194 -5.38 -11.72 12.51
N HIS A 195 -5.53 -12.11 13.78
CA HIS A 195 -5.04 -11.37 14.92
C HIS A 195 -4.47 -12.31 15.99
N THR A 196 -3.60 -11.80 16.85
CA THR A 196 -2.95 -12.49 17.96
C THR A 196 -2.86 -11.57 19.16
N TRP A 197 -3.24 -12.10 20.33
CA TRP A 197 -3.05 -11.48 21.63
C TRP A 197 -1.80 -12.03 22.32
N THR A 198 -1.03 -11.16 22.94
CA THR A 198 -0.04 -11.51 23.95
C THR A 198 -0.38 -10.77 25.24
N PHE A 199 -0.49 -11.48 26.36
CA PHE A 199 -1.04 -10.90 27.59
C PHE A 199 0.04 -10.36 28.54
N GLY A 200 1.33 -10.42 28.17
CA GLY A 200 2.43 -9.92 28.99
C GLY A 200 2.78 -10.79 30.21
N ASP A 201 2.18 -11.98 30.33
CA ASP A 201 2.48 -13.00 31.34
C ASP A 201 3.12 -14.27 30.75
N GLY A 202 3.49 -14.22 29.46
CA GLY A 202 4.02 -15.35 28.69
C GLY A 202 2.96 -16.18 27.98
N THR A 203 1.67 -15.89 28.18
CA THR A 203 0.59 -16.54 27.43
C THR A 203 0.17 -15.73 26.20
N THR A 204 -0.40 -16.44 25.22
CA THR A 204 -0.83 -15.89 23.93
C THR A 204 -2.12 -16.54 23.47
N ALA A 205 -2.97 -15.80 22.77
CA ALA A 205 -4.12 -16.33 22.05
C ALA A 205 -4.02 -15.98 20.56
N GLY A 206 -3.85 -16.99 19.72
CA GLY A 206 -3.80 -16.85 18.26
C GLY A 206 -2.61 -17.52 17.59
N PRO A 207 -2.47 -17.36 16.26
CA PRO A 207 -3.30 -16.50 15.40
C PRO A 207 -4.74 -16.99 15.27
N ILE A 208 -5.70 -16.08 15.43
CA ILE A 208 -7.14 -16.28 15.25
C ILE A 208 -7.51 -15.68 13.88
N ALA A 209 -8.27 -16.41 13.07
CA ALA A 209 -8.68 -15.94 11.75
C ALA A 209 -9.74 -14.83 11.82
N GLY A 210 -9.63 -13.86 10.92
CA GLY A 210 -10.54 -12.72 10.81
C GLY A 210 -10.24 -11.56 11.77
N PRO A 211 -11.14 -10.56 11.82
CA PRO A 211 -11.00 -9.38 12.67
C PRO A 211 -11.00 -9.74 14.16
N PRO A 212 -10.40 -8.89 15.02
CA PRO A 212 -10.34 -9.12 16.45
C PRO A 212 -11.73 -9.10 17.08
N VAL A 213 -11.94 -10.01 18.02
CA VAL A 213 -13.17 -10.14 18.82
C VAL A 213 -12.82 -10.09 20.30
N ALA A 214 -13.79 -9.72 21.13
CA ALA A 214 -13.62 -9.67 22.57
C ALA A 214 -13.13 -11.00 23.13
N ILE A 215 -12.21 -10.93 24.09
CA ILE A 215 -11.59 -12.10 24.71
C ILE A 215 -11.39 -11.87 26.21
N THR A 216 -11.60 -12.93 27.00
CA THR A 216 -11.27 -12.94 28.43
C THR A 216 -9.96 -13.67 28.66
N HIS A 217 -9.16 -13.18 29.61
CA HIS A 217 -7.92 -13.81 30.05
C HIS A 217 -7.80 -13.81 31.56
N THR A 218 -7.39 -14.96 32.12
CA THR A 218 -7.18 -15.16 33.55
C THR A 218 -5.69 -15.24 33.84
N TYR A 219 -5.17 -14.25 34.55
CA TYR A 219 -3.78 -14.14 34.93
C TYR A 219 -3.43 -15.05 36.11
N ALA A 220 -2.23 -15.64 36.06
CA ALA A 220 -1.69 -16.40 37.20
C ALA A 220 -1.15 -15.51 38.33
N THR A 221 -0.76 -14.27 38.00
CA THR A 221 -0.18 -13.30 38.93
C THR A 221 -0.73 -11.91 38.67
N CYS A 222 -0.98 -11.17 39.73
CA CYS A 222 -1.33 -9.75 39.65
C CYS A 222 -0.11 -8.89 39.24
N GLY A 223 -0.35 -7.58 39.08
CA GLY A 223 0.67 -6.58 38.74
C GLY A 223 0.52 -6.03 37.32
N VAL A 224 1.51 -5.25 36.89
CA VAL A 224 1.53 -4.63 35.57
C VAL A 224 1.78 -5.68 34.49
N LYS A 225 0.96 -5.65 33.43
CA LYS A 225 1.05 -6.54 32.27
C LYS A 225 1.14 -5.72 30.99
N SER A 226 2.05 -6.12 30.10
CA SER A 226 2.19 -5.51 28.76
C SER A 226 1.40 -6.32 27.76
N VAL A 227 0.16 -5.91 27.51
CA VAL A 227 -0.76 -6.62 26.61
C VAL A 227 -0.60 -6.07 25.20
N THR A 228 -0.47 -6.93 24.21
CA THR A 228 -0.38 -6.55 22.79
C THR A 228 -1.43 -7.27 21.96
N LEU A 229 -2.23 -6.52 21.21
CA LEU A 229 -3.03 -7.00 20.09
C LEU A 229 -2.26 -6.73 18.81
N SER A 230 -2.08 -7.75 17.97
CA SER A 230 -1.40 -7.63 16.67
C SER A 230 -2.15 -8.42 15.60
N GLY A 231 -1.93 -8.11 14.33
CA GLY A 231 -2.61 -8.83 13.25
C GLY A 231 -2.09 -8.49 11.88
N TRP A 232 -2.54 -9.27 10.90
CA TRP A 232 -2.19 -9.14 9.49
C TRP A 232 -3.43 -8.89 8.65
N ALA A 233 -3.28 -8.06 7.63
CA ALA A 233 -4.30 -7.81 6.63
C ALA A 233 -4.02 -8.58 5.32
N ASP A 234 -5.02 -8.64 4.43
CA ASP A 234 -4.97 -9.40 3.18
C ASP A 234 -3.98 -8.84 2.15
N ASN A 235 -3.60 -7.58 2.30
CA ASN A 235 -2.56 -6.92 1.54
C ASN A 235 -1.14 -7.22 2.06
N GLY A 236 -1.00 -8.04 3.10
CA GLY A 236 0.28 -8.43 3.70
C GLY A 236 0.86 -7.42 4.69
N LEU A 237 0.17 -6.30 4.97
CA LEU A 237 0.59 -5.37 6.02
C LEU A 237 0.13 -5.88 7.40
N SER A 238 0.89 -5.51 8.43
CA SER A 238 0.60 -5.85 9.82
C SER A 238 0.50 -4.62 10.70
N GLY A 239 -0.32 -4.70 11.74
CA GLY A 239 -0.45 -3.69 12.78
C GLY A 239 -0.27 -4.32 14.16
N ALA A 240 0.06 -3.49 15.15
CA ALA A 240 0.07 -3.89 16.55
C ALA A 240 -0.19 -2.70 17.47
N PHE A 241 -0.86 -2.96 18.59
CA PHE A 241 -1.10 -2.02 19.66
C PHE A 241 -0.80 -2.66 21.01
N THR A 242 -0.07 -1.94 21.85
CA THR A 242 0.36 -2.39 23.17
C THR A 242 -0.10 -1.40 24.24
N ASP A 243 -0.75 -1.93 25.28
CA ASP A 243 -1.08 -1.16 26.49
C ASP A 243 -0.53 -1.83 27.75
N LEU A 244 -0.20 -1.01 28.74
CA LEU A 244 0.20 -1.45 30.07
C LEU A 244 -1.02 -1.45 30.98
N ILE A 245 -1.55 -2.65 31.25
CA ILE A 245 -2.68 -2.81 32.17
C ILE A 245 -2.18 -3.17 33.57
N TYR A 246 -3.01 -2.93 34.59
CA TYR A 246 -2.73 -3.35 35.96
C TYR A 246 -3.78 -4.38 36.41
N VAL A 247 -3.33 -5.61 36.64
CA VAL A 247 -4.14 -6.68 37.22
C VAL A 247 -4.09 -6.55 38.74
N ASP A 248 -5.26 -6.44 39.39
CA ASP A 248 -5.33 -6.18 40.83
C ASP A 248 -4.72 -7.32 41.66
N CYS A 249 -3.94 -6.95 42.67
CA CYS A 249 -3.37 -7.90 43.64
C CYS A 249 -4.33 -8.19 44.81
N GLY A 250 -5.45 -7.49 44.87
CA GLY A 250 -6.36 -7.53 45.98
C GLY A 250 -5.76 -6.93 47.26
N PRO A 251 -6.55 -6.87 48.35
CA PRO A 251 -6.08 -6.31 49.61
C PRO A 251 -5.11 -7.27 50.32
N THR A 252 -4.00 -6.72 50.83
CA THR A 252 -3.11 -7.45 51.74
C THR A 252 -3.65 -7.39 53.17
N ALA A 253 -4.06 -8.52 53.74
CA ALA A 253 -4.48 -8.59 55.14
C ALA A 253 -3.25 -8.61 56.07
N VAL A 254 -3.19 -7.66 57.02
CA VAL A 254 -2.13 -7.58 58.03
C VAL A 254 -2.74 -7.74 59.42
N ALA A 255 -2.39 -8.82 60.12
CA ALA A 255 -2.75 -9.01 61.52
C ALA A 255 -1.68 -8.40 62.44
N LYS A 256 -2.08 -7.50 63.34
CA LYS A 256 -1.23 -6.98 64.42
C LYS A 256 -1.73 -7.54 65.75
N ARG A 257 -0.83 -8.09 66.56
CA ARG A 257 -1.11 -8.45 67.96
C ARG A 257 -0.43 -7.47 68.89
N SER A 258 -1.15 -7.00 69.90
CA SER A 258 -0.60 -6.27 71.04
C SER A 258 -0.80 -7.14 72.28
N PRO A 259 0.19 -7.93 72.72
CA PRO A 259 0.05 -8.71 73.94
C PRO A 259 0.02 -7.77 75.14
N SER A 260 -1.04 -7.82 75.94
CA SER A 260 -1.02 -7.38 77.34
C SER A 260 -1.03 -8.62 78.23
N CYS A 261 -0.15 -8.66 79.23
CA CYS A 261 -0.28 -9.63 80.32
C CYS A 261 -1.48 -9.22 81.17
N PHE A 262 -2.30 -10.19 81.59
CA PHE A 262 -3.20 -9.95 82.71
C PHE A 262 -2.34 -9.77 83.96
N ASP A 263 -2.55 -8.68 84.69
CA ASP A 263 -1.94 -8.53 86.00
C ASP A 263 -2.33 -9.72 86.88
N ALA A 264 -1.36 -10.30 87.56
CA ALA A 264 -1.57 -11.37 88.53
C ALA A 264 -2.29 -10.81 89.77
N GLY A 265 -3.61 -10.64 89.66
CA GLY A 265 -4.46 -10.07 90.69
C GLY A 265 -5.73 -10.91 90.94
N GLY A 266 -5.62 -12.24 90.83
CA GLY A 266 -6.66 -13.15 91.28
C GLY A 266 -6.48 -13.51 92.74
N THR A 267 -7.23 -12.84 93.62
CA THR A 267 -7.73 -13.37 94.91
C THR A 267 -9.14 -12.87 95.13
#